data_AF-A0A2W4VYU5-F1
#
_entry.id   AF-A0A2W4VYU5-F1
#
_cell.length_a   1.000
_cell.length_b   1.000
_cell.length_c   1.000
_cell.angle_alpha   90.00
_cell.angle_beta   90.00
_cell.angle_gamma   90.00
#
_symmetry.space_group_name_H-M   'P 1'
#
loop_
_entity.id
_entity.type
_entity.pdbx_description
1 polymer ?
#
loop_
_entity_poly.entity_id
_entity_poly.type
_entity_poly.pdbx_seq_one_letter_code
_entity_poly.pdbx_strand_id
1 'polypeptide(L)'
;MRVLQIFFATLWCIGYLGNGLLFIYIQWSYLRQGWIQIFNPFLHIQVVITLLTTPLFWIFLMMAILGKYLADSIEARINAKNKKIATGNSGSFASSSTSFKKDKNSRRDHPETYDTPNKNSPLKTPKKDGKRPNSFQKSSHDDLIKWAIESSQAIRFDYENRNGNKSSRVVTPINLKAIGETYLESYCHLRKARRMFAIRRMRNIRIVSPGEMTWQEPSSSLDIASESSENALKTTNRPYMKSRVNELEGIVDSAWENTKILADIHYELGFRARRRAHRLRDRIARRLAQLQDGQFFWPTTTANIGLQNLSSDAFKYGEGLLRQCGYKVGMNGLSQRERSEILDAVFLCPLPKIEDRAYLEQWGNPKTSRRLQKMAESIAAFTRNARRHNSKDFSKAIQDWEADLVYLKEKYYNNHFSFRWPQV
;
A
#
# COMPACT_ATOMS: atom_id res chain seq x y z
N MET A 1 -44.47 -26.56 14.26
CA MET A 1 -43.37 -27.38 13.69
C MET A 1 -42.80 -26.78 12.41
N ARG A 2 -43.58 -26.53 11.35
CA ARG A 2 -43.06 -25.90 10.11
C ARG A 2 -42.47 -24.49 10.32
N VAL A 3 -43.12 -23.66 11.14
CA VAL A 3 -42.59 -22.33 11.51
C VAL A 3 -41.21 -22.43 12.18
N LEU A 4 -41.02 -23.44 13.04
CA LEU A 4 -39.76 -23.66 13.75
C LEU A 4 -38.66 -24.17 12.80
N GLN A 5 -39.01 -25.01 11.82
CA GLN A 5 -38.09 -25.44 10.75
C GLN A 5 -37.62 -24.26 9.90
N ILE A 6 -38.55 -23.38 9.49
CA ILE A 6 -38.23 -22.16 8.73
C ILE A 6 -37.29 -21.28 9.54
N PHE A 7 -37.58 -21.07 10.83
CA PHE A 7 -36.74 -20.27 11.71
C PHE A 7 -35.28 -20.79 11.77
N PHE A 8 -35.08 -22.08 11.98
CA PHE A 8 -33.72 -22.65 12.05
C PHE A 8 -33.00 -22.67 10.70
N ALA A 9 -33.74 -22.85 9.59
CA ALA A 9 -33.20 -22.70 8.25
C ALA A 9 -32.74 -21.25 7.98
N THR A 10 -33.51 -20.26 8.44
CA THR A 10 -33.12 -18.84 8.38
C THR A 10 -31.87 -18.58 9.22
N LEU A 11 -31.80 -19.13 10.44
CA LEU A 11 -30.64 -18.99 11.32
C LEU A 11 -29.37 -19.57 10.69
N TRP A 12 -29.47 -20.72 10.03
CA TRP A 12 -28.38 -21.32 9.27
C TRP A 12 -27.91 -20.42 8.12
N CYS A 13 -28.86 -19.87 7.35
CA CYS A 13 -28.56 -18.95 6.25
C CYS A 13 -27.84 -17.69 6.74
N ILE A 14 -28.31 -17.09 7.84
CA ILE A 14 -27.68 -15.90 8.45
C ILE A 14 -26.25 -16.23 8.89
N GLY A 15 -26.00 -17.41 9.48
CA GLY A 15 -24.66 -17.80 9.89
C GLY A 15 -23.70 -17.96 8.70
N TYR A 16 -24.19 -18.50 7.59
CA TYR A 16 -23.39 -18.65 6.37
C TYR A 16 -23.08 -17.29 5.72
N LEU A 17 -24.09 -16.43 5.58
CA LEU A 17 -23.93 -15.08 5.03
C LEU A 17 -23.02 -14.22 5.92
N GLY A 18 -23.16 -14.31 7.24
CA GLY A 18 -22.32 -13.60 8.20
C GLY A 18 -20.84 -13.97 8.05
N ASN A 19 -20.53 -15.27 7.91
CA ASN A 19 -19.16 -15.73 7.64
C ASN A 19 -18.62 -15.22 6.30
N GLY A 20 -19.43 -15.24 5.23
CA GLY A 20 -19.04 -14.71 3.93
C GLY A 20 -18.73 -13.22 3.97
N LEU A 21 -19.59 -12.42 4.61
CA LEU A 21 -19.39 -10.98 4.78
C LEU A 21 -18.16 -10.68 5.64
N LEU A 22 -17.94 -11.45 6.71
CA LEU A 22 -16.76 -11.30 7.57
C LEU A 22 -15.46 -11.57 6.80
N PHE A 23 -15.43 -12.61 5.96
CA PHE A 23 -14.29 -12.92 5.10
C PHE A 23 -14.00 -11.77 4.11
N ILE A 24 -15.04 -11.28 3.41
CA ILE A 24 -14.90 -10.16 2.46
C ILE A 24 -14.43 -8.89 3.19
N TYR A 25 -14.97 -8.60 4.37
CA TYR A 25 -14.58 -7.45 5.17
C TYR A 25 -13.10 -7.51 5.59
N ILE A 26 -12.64 -8.67 6.08
CA ILE A 26 -11.24 -8.86 6.47
C ILE A 26 -10.35 -8.71 5.23
N GLN A 27 -10.68 -9.36 4.11
CA GLN A 27 -9.92 -9.24 2.87
C GLN A 27 -9.84 -7.79 2.37
N TRP A 28 -10.96 -7.06 2.40
CA TRP A 28 -11.02 -5.63 2.07
C TRP A 28 -10.16 -4.78 3.02
N SER A 29 -10.18 -5.09 4.31
CA SER A 29 -9.38 -4.36 5.30
C SER A 29 -7.87 -4.48 5.02
N TYR A 30 -7.41 -5.65 4.59
CA TYR A 30 -6.02 -5.87 4.19
C TYR A 30 -5.67 -5.14 2.88
N LEU A 31 -6.57 -5.17 1.89
CA LEU A 31 -6.38 -4.44 0.63
C LEU A 31 -6.28 -2.93 0.86
N ARG A 32 -7.02 -2.39 1.84
CA ARG A 32 -6.98 -0.96 2.20
C ARG A 32 -5.65 -0.52 2.84
N GLN A 33 -4.94 -1.43 3.52
CA GLN A 33 -3.68 -1.10 4.19
C GLN A 33 -2.53 -0.81 3.21
N GLY A 34 -2.62 -1.30 1.97
CA GLY A 34 -1.69 -0.95 0.91
C GLY A 34 -1.86 -1.83 -0.32
N TRP A 35 -1.84 -1.21 -1.49
CA TRP A 35 -2.04 -1.90 -2.77
C TRP A 35 -1.00 -3.00 -3.05
N ILE A 36 0.20 -2.90 -2.44
CA ILE A 36 1.27 -3.91 -2.54
C ILE A 36 0.85 -5.27 -1.96
N GLN A 37 -0.11 -5.30 -1.03
CA GLN A 37 -0.63 -6.56 -0.45
C GLN A 37 -1.31 -7.46 -1.49
N ILE A 38 -1.75 -6.90 -2.63
CA ILE A 38 -2.32 -7.68 -3.75
C ILE A 38 -1.30 -8.71 -4.28
N PHE A 39 -0.01 -8.38 -4.23
CA PHE A 39 1.07 -9.25 -4.70
C PHE A 39 1.63 -10.16 -3.60
N ASN A 40 1.09 -10.12 -2.38
CA ASN A 40 1.55 -10.97 -1.30
C ASN A 40 0.91 -12.38 -1.44
N PRO A 41 1.69 -13.42 -1.78
CA PRO A 41 1.14 -14.78 -1.93
C PRO A 41 0.59 -15.35 -0.61
N PHE A 42 0.98 -14.76 0.53
CA PHE A 42 0.52 -15.15 1.86
C PHE A 42 -0.70 -14.38 2.34
N LEU A 43 -1.24 -13.44 1.54
CA LEU A 43 -2.41 -12.63 1.91
C LEU A 43 -3.58 -13.52 2.34
N HIS A 44 -3.89 -14.55 1.56
CA HIS A 44 -5.00 -15.46 1.87
C HIS A 44 -4.77 -16.22 3.18
N ILE A 45 -3.53 -16.63 3.47
CA ILE A 45 -3.19 -17.31 4.73
C ILE A 45 -3.39 -16.35 5.91
N GLN A 46 -2.95 -15.09 5.78
CA GLN A 46 -3.15 -14.07 6.80
C GLN A 46 -4.63 -13.76 7.04
N VAL A 47 -5.43 -13.66 5.98
CA VAL A 47 -6.89 -13.48 6.08
C VAL A 47 -7.53 -14.66 6.81
N VAL A 48 -7.13 -15.90 6.49
CA VAL A 48 -7.64 -17.10 7.16
C VAL A 48 -7.24 -17.13 8.64
N ILE A 49 -5.98 -16.84 8.98
CA ILE A 49 -5.53 -16.77 10.37
C ILE A 49 -6.35 -15.73 11.13
N THR A 50 -6.50 -14.53 10.57
CA THR A 50 -7.25 -13.43 11.19
C THR A 50 -8.72 -13.81 11.39
N LEU A 51 -9.34 -14.43 10.39
CA LEU A 51 -10.70 -14.95 10.46
C LEU A 51 -10.84 -15.95 11.63
N LEU A 52 -9.93 -16.91 11.75
CA LEU A 52 -9.93 -17.90 12.83
C LEU A 52 -9.70 -17.30 14.22
N THR A 53 -8.97 -16.19 14.32
CA THR A 53 -8.78 -15.48 15.59
C THR A 53 -9.95 -14.57 15.98
N THR A 54 -10.88 -14.29 15.06
CA THR A 54 -11.97 -13.34 15.32
C THR A 54 -13.12 -14.04 16.04
N PRO A 55 -13.57 -13.58 17.23
CA PRO A 55 -14.67 -14.21 17.97
C PRO A 55 -15.98 -14.32 17.18
N LEU A 56 -16.28 -13.32 16.33
CA LEU A 56 -17.46 -13.31 15.45
C LEU A 56 -17.51 -14.52 14.49
N PHE A 57 -16.36 -14.98 14.01
CA PHE A 57 -16.30 -16.15 13.12
C PHE A 57 -16.87 -17.39 13.84
N TRP A 58 -16.44 -17.63 15.08
CA TRP A 58 -16.90 -18.76 15.88
C TRP A 58 -18.38 -18.65 16.25
N ILE A 59 -18.87 -17.44 16.51
CA ILE A 59 -20.30 -17.20 16.77
C ILE A 59 -21.14 -17.56 15.54
N PHE A 60 -20.77 -17.08 14.36
CA PHE A 60 -21.50 -17.39 13.13
C PHE A 60 -21.38 -18.86 12.73
N LEU A 61 -20.21 -19.47 12.94
CA LEU A 61 -20.01 -20.90 12.72
C LEU A 61 -20.90 -21.75 13.64
N MET A 62 -20.94 -21.44 14.94
CA MET A 62 -21.81 -22.13 15.90
C MET A 62 -23.28 -21.95 15.55
N MET A 63 -23.69 -20.74 15.17
CA MET A 63 -25.05 -20.46 14.73
C MET A 63 -25.44 -21.26 13.48
N ALA A 64 -24.52 -21.40 12.52
CA ALA A 64 -24.74 -22.22 11.32
C ALA A 64 -24.85 -23.72 11.66
N ILE A 65 -23.95 -24.25 12.49
CA ILE A 65 -23.97 -25.65 12.92
C ILE A 65 -25.27 -25.95 13.68
N LEU A 66 -25.62 -25.09 14.65
CA LEU A 66 -26.81 -25.26 15.48
C LEU A 66 -28.09 -25.18 14.65
N GLY A 67 -28.19 -24.22 13.73
CA GLY A 67 -29.32 -24.09 12.81
C GLY A 67 -29.53 -25.34 11.97
N LYS A 68 -28.45 -25.91 11.41
CA LYS A 68 -28.51 -27.14 10.62
C LYS A 68 -28.97 -28.35 11.45
N TYR A 69 -28.33 -28.61 12.59
CA TYR A 69 -28.70 -29.74 13.45
C TYR A 69 -30.14 -29.67 13.95
N LEU A 70 -30.62 -28.47 14.30
CA LEU A 70 -32.00 -28.29 14.76
C LEU A 70 -33.02 -28.45 13.63
N ALA A 71 -32.72 -27.98 12.43
CA ALA A 71 -33.56 -28.20 11.25
C ALA A 71 -33.69 -29.70 10.94
N ASP A 72 -32.56 -30.42 10.86
CA ASP A 72 -32.53 -31.86 10.56
C ASP A 72 -33.28 -32.68 11.63
N SER A 73 -33.14 -32.29 12.92
CA SER A 73 -33.85 -32.96 14.02
C SER A 73 -35.37 -32.77 13.95
N ILE A 74 -35.83 -31.57 13.60
CA ILE A 74 -37.26 -31.29 13.43
C ILE A 74 -37.82 -32.07 12.25
N GLU A 75 -37.08 -32.12 11.14
CA GLU A 75 -37.47 -32.87 9.95
C GLU A 75 -37.60 -34.37 10.24
N ALA A 76 -36.63 -34.95 10.94
CA ALA A 76 -36.70 -36.34 11.39
C ALA A 76 -37.95 -36.61 12.26
N ARG A 77 -38.29 -35.69 13.18
CA ARG A 77 -39.50 -35.79 14.02
C ARG A 77 -40.79 -35.66 13.22
N ILE A 78 -40.85 -34.78 12.22
CA ILE A 78 -42.01 -34.65 11.32
C ILE A 78 -42.19 -35.93 10.51
N ASN A 79 -41.12 -36.46 9.93
CA ASN A 79 -41.14 -37.70 9.14
C ASN A 79 -41.57 -38.90 9.99
N ALA A 80 -41.08 -39.01 11.23
CA ALA A 80 -41.51 -40.04 12.17
C ALA A 80 -43.00 -39.95 12.53
N LYS A 81 -43.54 -38.74 12.72
CA LYS A 81 -44.99 -38.54 12.96
C LYS A 81 -45.82 -38.91 11.74
N ASN A 82 -45.40 -38.49 10.54
CA ASN A 82 -46.12 -38.81 9.30
C ASN A 82 -46.13 -40.33 9.04
N LYS A 83 -45.03 -41.04 9.31
CA LYS A 83 -44.96 -42.51 9.21
C LYS A 83 -45.90 -43.22 10.19
N LYS A 84 -46.05 -42.70 11.42
CA LYS A 84 -47.01 -43.23 12.41
C LYS A 84 -48.47 -42.99 11.99
N ILE A 85 -48.79 -41.84 11.39
CA ILE A 85 -50.14 -41.57 10.87
C ILE A 85 -50.47 -42.50 9.69
N ALA A 86 -49.52 -42.71 8.77
CA ALA A 86 -49.71 -43.61 7.63
C ALA A 86 -49.89 -45.08 8.04
N THR A 87 -49.24 -45.52 9.13
CA THR A 87 -49.33 -46.91 9.63
C THR A 87 -50.45 -47.13 10.65
N GLY A 88 -50.90 -46.07 11.35
CA GLY A 88 -52.04 -46.13 12.28
C GLY A 88 -53.40 -46.11 11.59
N ASN A 89 -53.49 -45.72 10.32
CA ASN A 89 -54.75 -45.63 9.57
C ASN A 89 -55.07 -46.87 8.71
N SER A 90 -54.23 -47.92 8.75
CA SER A 90 -54.46 -49.20 8.06
C SER A 90 -55.10 -50.29 8.95
N GLY A 91 -55.59 -49.92 10.13
CA GLY A 91 -56.26 -50.82 11.07
C GLY A 91 -57.78 -50.66 11.10
N SER A 92 -58.45 -50.65 9.95
CA SER A 92 -59.92 -50.75 9.84
C SER A 92 -60.35 -50.91 8.38
N PHE A 93 -60.09 -52.07 7.77
CA PHE A 93 -61.07 -52.72 6.89
C PHE A 93 -60.58 -54.15 6.57
N ALA A 94 -61.11 -55.11 7.30
CA ALA A 94 -61.03 -56.52 6.99
C ALA A 94 -62.25 -56.90 6.15
N SER A 95 -62.00 -57.42 4.95
CA SER A 95 -62.89 -58.34 4.21
C SER A 95 -62.09 -58.91 3.05
N SER A 96 -61.56 -60.13 3.15
CA SER A 96 -62.25 -61.40 2.85
C SER A 96 -62.71 -61.48 1.39
N SER A 97 -61.91 -62.11 0.52
CA SER A 97 -62.36 -63.25 -0.29
C SER A 97 -61.30 -63.71 -1.32
N THR A 98 -60.98 -65.00 -1.22
CA THR A 98 -60.75 -66.01 -2.27
C THR A 98 -59.72 -65.80 -3.39
N SER A 99 -58.62 -66.54 -3.23
CA SER A 99 -58.21 -67.69 -4.06
C SER A 99 -58.33 -67.56 -5.59
N PHE A 100 -57.18 -67.47 -6.28
CA PHE A 100 -56.92 -68.28 -7.47
C PHE A 100 -55.40 -68.48 -7.72
N LYS A 101 -55.03 -69.75 -7.94
CA LYS A 101 -53.69 -70.27 -8.28
C LYS A 101 -53.29 -69.93 -9.73
N LYS A 102 -52.00 -69.66 -9.97
CA LYS A 102 -51.14 -70.18 -11.06
C LYS A 102 -49.74 -69.56 -10.93
N ASP A 103 -48.74 -70.32 -10.53
CA ASP A 103 -47.85 -71.17 -11.34
C ASP A 103 -46.62 -70.43 -11.91
N LYS A 104 -45.48 -70.85 -11.35
CA LYS A 104 -44.21 -71.28 -11.99
C LYS A 104 -43.28 -70.27 -12.65
N ASN A 105 -42.01 -70.48 -12.26
CA ASN A 105 -40.76 -70.35 -13.01
C ASN A 105 -40.25 -68.90 -13.21
N SER A 106 -38.94 -68.61 -13.12
CA SER A 106 -37.78 -69.49 -13.22
C SER A 106 -36.49 -68.74 -12.82
N ARG A 107 -35.54 -69.50 -12.25
CA ARG A 107 -34.06 -69.41 -12.37
C ARG A 107 -33.33 -68.27 -11.61
N ARG A 108 -32.44 -68.61 -10.65
CA ARG A 108 -31.06 -69.18 -10.79
C ARG A 108 -30.08 -68.14 -11.35
N ASP A 109 -28.85 -67.91 -10.90
CA ASP A 109 -27.87 -68.54 -9.99
C ASP A 109 -26.91 -67.39 -9.56
N HIS A 110 -26.53 -67.24 -8.29
CA HIS A 110 -25.28 -67.70 -7.65
C HIS A 110 -23.99 -66.92 -8.03
N PRO A 111 -22.95 -66.95 -7.17
CA PRO A 111 -21.99 -65.87 -6.92
C PRO A 111 -20.60 -66.28 -7.46
N GLU A 112 -19.54 -65.57 -7.06
CA GLU A 112 -18.10 -65.89 -7.15
C GLU A 112 -17.35 -64.66 -7.69
N THR A 113 -16.63 -63.89 -6.87
CA THR A 113 -15.37 -64.13 -6.14
C THR A 113 -14.10 -63.85 -6.95
N TYR A 114 -13.22 -63.14 -6.23
CA TYR A 114 -11.75 -63.10 -6.27
C TYR A 114 -11.00 -62.20 -7.27
N ASP A 115 -10.01 -61.54 -6.63
CA ASP A 115 -8.67 -61.19 -7.10
C ASP A 115 -8.41 -59.84 -7.79
N THR A 116 -7.94 -58.91 -6.97
CA THR A 116 -6.80 -58.03 -7.28
C THR A 116 -5.67 -58.76 -8.00
N PRO A 117 -5.01 -58.08 -8.94
CA PRO A 117 -3.60 -57.80 -8.69
C PRO A 117 -3.16 -56.38 -9.06
N ASN A 118 -2.33 -55.85 -8.17
CA ASN A 118 -1.39 -54.76 -8.34
C ASN A 118 -0.44 -54.97 -9.54
N LYS A 119 -0.20 -53.91 -10.35
CA LYS A 119 1.14 -53.54 -10.88
C LYS A 119 1.11 -52.22 -11.66
N ASN A 120 1.70 -51.21 -11.04
CA ASN A 120 2.73 -50.29 -11.54
C ASN A 120 2.73 -49.80 -13.00
N SER A 121 2.88 -48.47 -13.08
CA SER A 121 3.63 -47.66 -14.07
C SER A 121 2.80 -46.95 -15.16
N PRO A 122 3.34 -45.91 -15.82
CA PRO A 122 3.50 -44.57 -15.26
C PRO A 122 2.98 -43.52 -16.26
N LEU A 123 1.99 -42.71 -15.91
CA LEU A 123 1.47 -41.71 -16.86
C LEU A 123 2.21 -40.36 -16.74
N LYS A 124 3.29 -40.28 -17.53
CA LYS A 124 3.61 -39.20 -18.48
C LYS A 124 3.45 -37.75 -18.00
N THR A 125 4.61 -37.14 -17.73
CA THR A 125 4.87 -35.71 -17.93
C THR A 125 4.53 -35.27 -19.37
N PRO A 126 3.84 -34.15 -19.59
CA PRO A 126 3.83 -33.50 -20.89
C PRO A 126 5.07 -32.62 -21.06
N LYS A 127 5.75 -32.84 -22.17
CA LYS A 127 6.87 -32.04 -22.68
C LYS A 127 6.48 -30.57 -22.86
N LYS A 128 7.50 -29.73 -22.66
CA LYS A 128 7.65 -28.40 -23.27
C LYS A 128 7.16 -28.42 -24.71
N ASP A 129 6.18 -27.58 -25.00
CA ASP A 129 6.12 -26.83 -26.26
C ASP A 129 5.66 -25.42 -25.96
N GLY A 130 6.44 -24.46 -26.46
CA GLY A 130 6.30 -23.06 -26.17
C GLY A 130 5.00 -22.49 -26.71
N LYS A 131 4.26 -21.80 -25.84
CA LYS A 131 3.52 -20.59 -26.17
C LYS A 131 3.60 -19.67 -24.95
N ARG A 132 4.55 -18.71 -25.01
CA ARG A 132 4.40 -17.44 -24.28
C ARG A 132 2.98 -16.94 -24.55
N PRO A 133 2.26 -16.32 -23.58
CA PRO A 133 1.04 -15.60 -23.91
C PRO A 133 1.44 -14.41 -24.80
N ASN A 134 1.51 -14.68 -26.09
CA ASN A 134 1.60 -13.71 -27.15
C ASN A 134 0.16 -13.24 -27.41
N SER A 135 -0.34 -12.46 -26.46
CA SER A 135 -1.53 -11.64 -26.61
C SER A 135 -1.39 -10.35 -25.79
N PHE A 136 -0.19 -9.76 -25.79
CA PHE A 136 -0.07 -8.29 -25.74
C PHE A 136 -0.31 -7.77 -27.16
N GLN A 137 -1.50 -8.04 -27.68
CA GLN A 137 -1.92 -7.51 -28.96
C GLN A 137 -2.41 -6.08 -28.70
N LYS A 138 -1.45 -5.16 -28.78
CA LYS A 138 -1.64 -3.71 -28.95
C LYS A 138 -2.22 -2.98 -27.72
N SER A 139 -1.60 -3.13 -26.54
CA SER A 139 -1.71 -2.05 -25.54
C SER A 139 -1.09 -0.80 -26.14
N SER A 140 -1.85 0.29 -26.24
CA SER A 140 -1.35 1.54 -26.80
C SER A 140 -0.08 1.96 -26.04
N HIS A 141 0.90 2.57 -26.70
CA HIS A 141 2.06 3.17 -26.02
C HIS A 141 1.60 4.05 -24.83
N ASP A 142 0.43 4.67 -24.98
CA ASP A 142 -0.20 5.50 -23.97
C ASP A 142 -0.65 4.72 -22.73
N ASP A 143 -1.13 3.49 -22.88
CA ASP A 143 -1.62 2.67 -21.76
C ASP A 143 -0.46 2.21 -20.88
N LEU A 144 0.68 1.83 -21.51
CA LEU A 144 1.90 1.48 -20.79
C LEU A 144 2.45 2.68 -20.03
N ILE A 145 2.46 3.86 -20.65
CA ILE A 145 2.92 5.09 -20.01
C ILE A 145 2.00 5.50 -18.85
N LYS A 146 0.68 5.41 -19.01
CA LYS A 146 -0.29 5.68 -17.93
C LYS A 146 -0.07 4.74 -16.75
N TRP A 147 0.02 3.44 -17.01
CA TRP A 147 0.32 2.45 -15.98
C TRP A 147 1.65 2.75 -15.26
N ALA A 148 2.68 3.14 -16.01
CA ALA A 148 3.98 3.48 -15.43
C ALA A 148 3.94 4.75 -14.56
N ILE A 149 3.11 5.74 -14.90
CA ILE A 149 2.84 6.92 -14.06
C ILE A 149 2.16 6.49 -12.75
N GLU A 150 1.08 5.70 -12.86
CA GLU A 150 0.28 5.26 -11.70
C GLU A 150 1.09 4.38 -10.74
N SER A 151 1.93 3.50 -11.28
CA SER A 151 2.80 2.61 -10.51
C SER A 151 4.15 3.22 -10.12
N SER A 152 4.44 4.46 -10.56
CA SER A 152 5.76 5.11 -10.41
C SER A 152 6.94 4.27 -10.92
N GLN A 153 6.69 3.39 -11.89
CA GLN A 153 7.67 2.46 -12.43
C GLN A 153 8.52 3.14 -13.52
N ALA A 154 9.84 2.98 -13.45
CA ALA A 154 10.74 3.52 -14.47
C ALA A 154 10.52 2.80 -15.83
N ILE A 155 10.62 3.58 -16.90
CA ILE A 155 10.50 3.09 -18.28
C ILE A 155 11.74 3.43 -19.09
N ARG A 156 12.09 2.56 -20.03
CA ARG A 156 13.14 2.76 -21.04
C ARG A 156 12.49 2.90 -22.41
N PHE A 157 12.99 3.81 -23.24
CA PHE A 157 12.56 3.98 -24.63
C PHE A 157 13.66 4.60 -25.48
N ASP A 158 13.57 4.40 -26.80
CA ASP A 158 14.39 5.10 -27.78
C ASP A 158 13.70 6.40 -28.20
N TYR A 159 14.46 7.49 -28.22
CA TYR A 159 13.94 8.83 -28.46
C TYR A 159 14.68 9.53 -29.59
N GLU A 160 13.91 10.06 -30.53
CA GLU A 160 14.41 10.89 -31.63
C GLU A 160 14.12 12.37 -31.35
N ASN A 161 15.16 13.20 -31.30
CA ASN A 161 15.00 14.63 -31.06
C ASN A 161 14.56 15.38 -32.35
N ARG A 162 14.38 16.71 -32.29
CA ARG A 162 13.99 17.53 -33.46
C ARG A 162 15.04 17.52 -34.58
N ASN A 163 16.27 17.16 -34.28
CA ASN A 163 17.39 17.19 -35.21
C ASN A 163 17.68 15.79 -35.79
N GLY A 164 16.80 14.81 -35.55
CA GLY A 164 16.96 13.43 -36.01
C GLY A 164 17.90 12.55 -35.17
N ASN A 165 18.52 13.10 -34.10
CA ASN A 165 19.42 12.33 -33.26
C ASN A 165 18.64 11.35 -32.39
N LYS A 166 18.96 10.07 -32.51
CA LYS A 166 18.38 8.97 -31.75
C LYS A 166 19.17 8.71 -30.48
N SER A 167 18.48 8.31 -29.43
CA SER A 167 19.12 8.05 -28.15
C SER A 167 18.22 7.26 -27.21
N SER A 168 18.78 6.32 -26.46
CA SER A 168 18.00 5.58 -25.46
C SER A 168 17.86 6.39 -24.17
N ARG A 169 16.69 6.31 -23.54
CA ARG A 169 16.30 7.09 -22.37
C ARG A 169 15.71 6.16 -21.34
N VAL A 170 16.20 6.26 -20.11
CA VAL A 170 15.53 5.70 -18.93
C VAL A 170 14.96 6.87 -18.15
N VAL A 171 13.66 6.83 -17.87
CA VAL A 171 12.96 7.92 -17.19
C VAL A 171 12.03 7.38 -16.12
N THR A 172 11.82 8.17 -15.07
CA THR A 172 10.69 7.97 -14.15
C THR A 172 9.56 8.89 -14.60
N PRO A 173 8.44 8.33 -15.09
CA PRO A 173 7.33 9.12 -15.60
C PRO A 173 6.58 9.83 -14.48
N ILE A 174 6.16 11.08 -14.73
CA ILE A 174 5.52 11.94 -13.73
C ILE A 174 4.08 12.25 -14.13
N ASN A 175 3.87 12.78 -15.34
CA ASN A 175 2.53 13.14 -15.82
C ASN A 175 2.48 13.25 -17.35
N LEU A 176 1.27 13.20 -17.92
CA LEU A 176 0.99 13.53 -19.31
C LEU A 176 0.49 14.98 -19.42
N LYS A 177 1.01 15.73 -20.39
CA LYS A 177 0.57 17.09 -20.71
C LYS A 177 0.14 17.17 -22.17
N ALA A 178 -1.07 17.67 -22.40
CA ALA A 178 -1.57 17.98 -23.73
C ALA A 178 -1.27 19.45 -24.06
N ILE A 179 -0.18 19.69 -24.79
CA ILE A 179 0.24 21.04 -25.23
C ILE A 179 0.42 20.96 -26.75
N GLY A 180 -0.70 21.00 -27.48
CA GLY A 180 -0.77 20.76 -28.93
C GLY A 180 -0.62 19.28 -29.31
N GLU A 181 0.49 18.66 -28.90
CA GLU A 181 0.70 17.20 -28.93
C GLU A 181 0.80 16.65 -27.49
N THR A 182 0.73 15.33 -27.31
CA THR A 182 0.89 14.69 -25.98
C THR A 182 2.37 14.56 -25.62
N TYR A 183 2.75 15.19 -24.52
CA TYR A 183 4.07 15.11 -23.93
C TYR A 183 4.04 14.32 -22.63
N LEU A 184 5.05 13.49 -22.44
CA LEU A 184 5.35 12.88 -21.16
C LEU A 184 6.33 13.77 -20.41
N GLU A 185 5.89 14.30 -19.26
CA GLU A 185 6.77 14.90 -18.27
C GLU A 185 7.41 13.77 -17.45
N SER A 186 8.73 13.76 -17.39
CA SER A 186 9.47 12.72 -16.66
C SER A 186 10.78 13.24 -16.10
N TYR A 187 11.28 12.56 -15.08
CA TYR A 187 12.68 12.70 -14.68
C TYR A 187 13.55 11.82 -15.58
N CYS A 188 14.41 12.43 -16.38
CA CYS A 188 15.33 11.71 -17.26
C CYS A 188 16.60 11.33 -16.50
N HIS A 189 16.83 10.04 -16.29
CA HIS A 189 17.99 9.56 -15.53
C HIS A 189 19.31 9.78 -16.26
N LEU A 190 19.31 9.72 -17.60
CA LEU A 190 20.51 10.01 -18.40
C LEU A 190 20.95 11.48 -18.28
N ARG A 191 19.98 12.41 -18.26
CA ARG A 191 20.27 13.86 -18.21
C ARG A 191 20.13 14.46 -16.81
N LYS A 192 19.78 13.64 -15.81
CA LYS A 192 19.56 14.00 -14.40
C LYS A 192 18.65 15.23 -14.21
N ALA A 193 17.65 15.39 -15.08
CA ALA A 193 16.79 16.57 -15.13
C ALA A 193 15.37 16.22 -15.57
N ARG A 194 14.39 17.04 -15.16
CA ARG A 194 13.03 16.97 -15.69
C ARG A 194 13.03 17.37 -17.16
N ARG A 195 12.41 16.56 -17.99
CA ARG A 195 12.25 16.84 -19.42
C ARG A 195 10.87 16.41 -19.89
N MET A 196 10.41 17.13 -20.91
CA MET A 196 9.24 16.73 -21.67
C MET A 196 9.69 15.94 -22.90
N PHE A 197 9.06 14.80 -23.11
CA PHE A 197 9.30 13.94 -24.25
C PHE A 197 8.01 13.81 -25.04
N ALA A 198 8.05 14.15 -26.33
CA ALA A 198 6.90 13.97 -27.19
C ALA A 198 6.67 12.47 -27.38
N ILE A 199 5.49 11.95 -27.00
CA ILE A 199 5.21 10.51 -27.04
C ILE A 199 5.31 9.98 -28.47
N ARG A 200 4.90 10.77 -29.47
CA ARG A 200 5.01 10.43 -30.89
C ARG A 200 6.43 10.06 -31.33
N ARG A 201 7.46 10.54 -30.62
CA ARG A 201 8.90 10.34 -30.91
C ARG A 201 9.55 9.26 -30.08
N MET A 202 8.78 8.57 -29.23
CA MET A 202 9.24 7.41 -28.49
C MET A 202 9.05 6.14 -29.31
N ARG A 203 10.02 5.24 -29.22
CA ARG A 203 9.97 3.89 -29.79
C ARG A 203 10.46 2.90 -28.75
N ASN A 204 10.08 1.63 -28.90
CA ASN A 204 10.55 0.53 -28.06
C ASN A 204 10.37 0.77 -26.55
N ILE A 205 9.23 1.33 -26.13
CA ILE A 205 8.95 1.63 -24.72
C ILE A 205 8.80 0.31 -23.94
N ARG A 206 9.56 0.17 -22.84
CA ARG A 206 9.54 -1.01 -21.97
C ARG A 206 9.69 -0.59 -20.50
N ILE A 207 9.16 -1.42 -19.62
CA ILE A 207 9.30 -1.25 -18.17
C ILE A 207 10.71 -1.71 -17.75
N VAL A 208 11.37 -0.94 -16.88
CA VAL A 208 12.67 -1.29 -16.30
C VAL A 208 12.42 -2.07 -15.01
N SER A 209 12.95 -3.29 -14.90
CA SER A 209 12.79 -4.10 -13.67
C SER A 209 13.68 -3.56 -12.53
N PRO A 210 13.32 -3.75 -11.24
CA PRO A 210 14.07 -3.21 -10.10
C PRO A 210 15.55 -3.61 -10.02
N GLY A 211 15.96 -4.71 -10.68
CA GLY A 211 17.36 -5.15 -10.78
C GLY A 211 18.10 -4.66 -12.04
N GLU A 212 17.41 -4.01 -12.98
CA GLU A 212 17.96 -3.54 -14.26
C GLU A 212 18.38 -2.05 -14.20
N MET A 213 18.33 -1.45 -13.01
CA MET A 213 18.80 -0.10 -12.71
C MET A 213 20.35 -0.03 -12.60
N THR A 214 21.06 -1.00 -13.18
CA THR A 214 22.53 -0.97 -13.33
C THR A 214 22.89 -0.40 -14.69
N TRP A 215 23.63 0.72 -14.68
CA TRP A 215 24.15 1.38 -15.86
C TRP A 215 25.10 0.44 -16.61
N GLN A 216 24.67 -0.06 -17.76
CA GLN A 216 25.63 -0.44 -18.79
C GLN A 216 25.84 0.78 -19.68
N GLU A 217 27.04 1.35 -19.60
CA GLU A 217 27.52 2.26 -20.63
C GLU A 217 27.50 1.52 -21.98
N PRO A 218 27.11 2.19 -23.08
CA PRO A 218 27.26 1.61 -24.40
C PRO A 218 28.74 1.30 -24.63
N SER A 219 29.05 0.03 -24.89
CA SER A 219 30.38 -0.39 -25.34
C SER A 219 30.76 0.44 -26.57
N SER A 220 31.85 1.19 -26.42
CA SER A 220 32.48 1.97 -27.48
C SER A 220 32.92 1.05 -28.63
N SER A 221 32.67 1.49 -29.85
CA SER A 221 33.56 1.18 -30.97
C SER A 221 33.82 2.46 -31.76
N LEU A 222 35.12 2.77 -31.88
CA LEU A 222 35.77 3.65 -32.84
C LEU A 222 35.98 5.11 -32.40
N ASP A 223 37.16 5.31 -31.80
CA ASP A 223 38.21 6.26 -32.16
C ASP A 223 37.80 7.68 -32.58
N ILE A 224 38.21 8.67 -31.77
CA ILE A 224 39.16 9.73 -32.17
C ILE A 224 39.55 10.54 -30.93
N ALA A 225 40.85 10.76 -30.83
CA ALA A 225 41.63 11.46 -29.82
C ALA A 225 40.98 12.69 -29.15
N SER A 226 41.14 12.79 -27.83
CA SER A 226 41.85 13.91 -27.20
C SER A 226 42.03 13.65 -25.72
N GLU A 227 43.28 13.37 -25.34
CA GLU A 227 43.80 13.37 -23.98
C GLU A 227 43.41 14.68 -23.28
N SER A 228 42.44 14.63 -22.35
CA SER A 228 42.25 15.68 -21.35
C SER A 228 41.24 15.34 -20.23
N SER A 229 40.55 14.19 -20.27
CA SER A 229 39.50 13.85 -19.28
C SER A 229 39.83 12.71 -18.32
N GLU A 230 40.94 11.97 -18.49
CA GLU A 230 41.33 10.89 -17.55
C GLU A 230 41.84 11.39 -16.19
N ASN A 231 42.04 12.70 -16.01
CA ASN A 231 42.49 13.28 -14.75
C ASN A 231 41.35 13.78 -13.83
N ALA A 232 40.07 13.61 -14.20
CA ALA A 232 38.93 14.09 -13.40
C ALA A 232 38.35 13.05 -12.41
N LEU A 233 38.90 11.83 -12.36
CA LEU A 233 38.53 10.77 -11.41
C LEU A 233 39.59 10.51 -10.32
N LYS A 234 40.39 11.53 -10.00
CA LYS A 234 41.23 11.59 -8.79
C LYS A 234 40.72 12.67 -7.85
N THR A 235 39.78 12.30 -6.99
CA THR A 235 39.69 12.70 -5.56
C THR A 235 38.45 12.07 -4.95
N THR A 236 38.59 10.84 -4.46
CA THR A 236 37.67 10.26 -3.48
C THR A 236 37.82 11.02 -2.17
N ASN A 237 37.10 12.13 -2.02
CA ASN A 237 37.12 12.91 -0.79
C ASN A 237 36.40 12.11 0.32
N ARG A 238 37.18 11.31 1.08
CA ARG A 238 36.75 10.59 2.28
C ARG A 238 37.15 11.43 3.51
N PRO A 239 36.35 12.44 3.90
CA PRO A 239 36.74 13.43 4.91
C PRO A 239 37.05 12.81 6.28
N TYR A 240 36.46 11.65 6.56
CA TYR A 240 36.55 10.95 7.85
C TYR A 240 37.54 9.78 7.86
N MET A 241 38.32 9.58 6.79
CA MET A 241 39.24 8.45 6.66
C MET A 241 40.27 8.39 7.80
N LYS A 242 40.78 9.55 8.24
CA LYS A 242 41.80 9.64 9.29
C LYS A 242 41.22 9.72 10.72
N SER A 243 39.92 9.99 10.86
CA SER A 243 39.28 10.19 12.16
C SER A 243 39.15 8.88 12.94
N ARG A 244 39.38 8.91 14.24
CA ARG A 244 39.18 7.74 15.12
C ARG A 244 37.68 7.52 15.40
N VAL A 245 37.29 6.29 15.74
CA VAL A 245 35.86 5.97 16.00
C VAL A 245 35.27 6.84 17.12
N ASN A 246 36.03 7.16 18.17
CA ASN A 246 35.55 8.03 19.26
C ASN A 246 35.32 9.49 18.80
N GLU A 247 36.15 9.99 17.88
CA GLU A 247 35.95 11.32 17.29
C GLU A 247 34.70 11.33 16.40
N LEU A 248 34.48 10.25 15.64
CA LEU A 248 33.26 10.08 14.86
C LEU A 248 32.02 9.99 15.75
N GLU A 249 32.09 9.34 16.93
CA GLU A 249 31.00 9.37 17.91
C GLU A 249 30.67 10.80 18.35
N GLY A 250 31.67 11.61 18.69
CA GLY A 250 31.45 13.02 19.07
C GLY A 250 30.87 13.88 17.93
N ILE A 251 31.29 13.65 16.69
CA ILE A 251 30.72 14.34 15.52
C ILE A 251 29.29 13.87 15.28
N VAL A 252 29.02 12.58 15.42
CA VAL A 252 27.68 12.00 15.27
C VAL A 252 26.74 12.55 16.34
N ASP A 253 27.17 12.67 17.59
CA ASP A 253 26.37 13.18 18.68
C ASP A 253 26.06 14.68 18.51
N SER A 254 27.03 15.47 18.02
CA SER A 254 26.83 16.91 17.75
C SER A 254 26.06 17.18 16.45
N ALA A 255 26.12 16.28 15.46
CA ALA A 255 25.47 16.40 14.16
C ALA A 255 24.34 15.36 13.97
N TRP A 256 23.67 14.94 15.06
CA TRP A 256 22.70 13.84 15.07
C TRP A 256 21.44 14.06 14.20
N GLU A 257 21.23 15.29 13.74
CA GLU A 257 20.12 15.69 12.87
C GLU A 257 20.55 15.99 11.42
N ASN A 258 21.86 15.95 11.14
CA ASN A 258 22.40 16.28 9.83
C ASN A 258 22.54 15.00 8.99
N THR A 259 21.56 14.76 8.13
CA THR A 259 21.48 13.57 7.27
C THR A 259 22.72 13.39 6.40
N LYS A 260 23.33 14.47 5.93
CA LYS A 260 24.56 14.42 5.12
C LYS A 260 25.76 13.97 5.93
N ILE A 261 26.02 14.59 7.08
CA ILE A 261 27.14 14.20 7.96
C ILE A 261 26.96 12.76 8.44
N LEU A 262 25.74 12.39 8.82
CA LEU A 262 25.42 11.01 9.22
C LEU A 262 25.64 10.02 8.07
N ALA A 263 25.26 10.34 6.83
CA ALA A 263 25.49 9.49 5.66
C ALA A 263 26.98 9.34 5.34
N ASP A 264 27.75 10.43 5.39
CA ASP A 264 29.20 10.43 5.13
C ASP A 264 29.95 9.59 6.17
N ILE A 265 29.56 9.69 7.45
CA ILE A 265 30.13 8.87 8.53
C ILE A 265 29.66 7.41 8.42
N HIS A 266 28.39 7.16 8.11
CA HIS A 266 27.87 5.80 7.90
C HIS A 266 28.62 5.08 6.76
N TYR A 267 28.88 5.79 5.66
CA TYR A 267 29.69 5.31 4.55
C TYR A 267 31.13 5.00 4.99
N GLU A 268 31.79 5.90 5.72
CA GLU A 268 33.14 5.70 6.23
C GLU A 268 33.26 4.51 7.20
N LEU A 269 32.28 4.34 8.10
CA LEU A 269 32.24 3.20 9.02
C LEU A 269 32.05 1.87 8.29
N GLY A 270 31.59 1.88 7.03
CA GLY A 270 31.51 0.70 6.18
C GLY A 270 32.85 0.04 5.88
N PHE A 271 33.95 0.80 5.95
CA PHE A 271 35.31 0.32 5.70
C PHE A 271 36.04 -0.14 6.97
N ARG A 272 35.37 -0.17 8.14
CA ARG A 272 36.00 -0.42 9.44
C ARG A 272 35.52 -1.73 10.05
N ALA A 273 36.46 -2.62 10.39
CA ALA A 273 36.15 -3.97 10.90
C ALA A 273 35.92 -4.08 12.43
N ARG A 274 36.14 -3.00 13.20
CA ARG A 274 36.04 -3.06 14.67
C ARG A 274 34.58 -3.08 15.13
N ARG A 275 34.23 -3.93 16.11
CA ARG A 275 32.87 -4.02 16.70
C ARG A 275 32.26 -2.68 17.10
N ARG A 276 33.05 -1.75 17.65
CA ARG A 276 32.59 -0.40 18.00
C ARG A 276 32.11 0.40 16.79
N ALA A 277 32.83 0.30 15.66
CA ALA A 277 32.44 0.95 14.42
C ALA A 277 31.12 0.39 13.86
N HIS A 278 30.92 -0.93 13.93
CA HIS A 278 29.64 -1.56 13.55
C HIS A 278 28.48 -1.07 14.42
N ARG A 279 28.63 -1.02 15.75
CA ARG A 279 27.57 -0.51 16.64
C ARG A 279 27.19 0.94 16.33
N LEU A 280 28.19 1.80 16.08
CA LEU A 280 27.95 3.18 15.69
C LEU A 280 27.26 3.25 14.32
N ARG A 281 27.69 2.44 13.36
CA ARG A 281 27.10 2.36 12.02
C ARG A 281 25.62 1.96 12.09
N ASP A 282 25.27 0.93 12.86
CA ASP A 282 23.88 0.48 13.04
C ASP A 282 23.03 1.54 13.72
N ARG A 283 23.59 2.26 14.71
CA ARG A 283 22.94 3.37 15.39
C ARG A 283 22.61 4.50 14.40
N ILE A 284 23.56 4.86 13.54
CA ILE A 284 23.38 5.86 12.48
C ILE A 284 22.38 5.36 11.42
N ALA A 285 22.45 4.09 11.02
CA ALA A 285 21.54 3.51 10.03
C ALA A 285 20.08 3.57 10.51
N ARG A 286 19.82 3.21 11.78
CA ARG A 286 18.50 3.37 12.40
C ARG A 286 18.04 4.82 12.42
N ARG A 287 18.96 5.76 12.72
CA ARG A 287 18.63 7.18 12.73
C ARG A 287 18.33 7.72 11.33
N LEU A 288 19.13 7.36 10.33
CA LEU A 288 18.89 7.70 8.93
C LEU A 288 17.55 7.16 8.45
N ALA A 289 17.20 5.91 8.80
CA ALA A 289 15.89 5.35 8.49
C ALA A 289 14.74 6.14 9.14
N GLN A 290 14.88 6.57 10.40
CA GLN A 290 13.90 7.44 11.08
C GLN A 290 13.78 8.83 10.44
N LEU A 291 14.91 9.39 9.97
CA LEU A 291 14.95 10.69 9.29
C LEU A 291 14.48 10.60 7.83
N GLN A 292 14.55 9.42 7.20
CA GLN A 292 14.12 9.14 5.82
C GLN A 292 12.66 8.69 5.71
N ASP A 293 11.90 8.63 6.80
CA ASP A 293 10.50 8.17 6.81
C ASP A 293 9.58 9.20 6.09
N GLY A 294 9.66 9.23 4.76
CA GLY A 294 8.87 10.03 3.83
C GLY A 294 9.54 11.31 3.32
N GLN A 295 10.12 11.27 2.11
CA GLN A 295 10.13 12.46 1.25
C GLN A 295 8.69 12.75 0.87
N PHE A 296 8.12 13.84 1.39
CA PHE A 296 6.76 14.26 1.08
C PHE A 296 6.77 15.55 0.27
N PHE A 297 5.79 15.69 -0.63
CA PHE A 297 5.64 16.93 -1.37
C PHE A 297 5.11 18.01 -0.43
N TRP A 298 5.72 19.19 -0.48
CA TRP A 298 5.21 20.32 0.27
C TRP A 298 3.76 20.63 -0.15
N PRO A 299 2.80 20.69 0.78
CA PRO A 299 1.39 20.77 0.45
C PRO A 299 1.01 22.11 -0.18
N THR A 300 0.03 22.10 -1.07
CA THR A 300 -0.47 23.32 -1.72
C THR A 300 -1.66 23.91 -0.97
N THR A 301 -1.82 25.23 -1.01
CA THR A 301 -3.00 25.93 -0.46
C THR A 301 -4.08 26.19 -1.51
N THR A 302 -3.90 25.70 -2.74
CA THR A 302 -4.86 25.84 -3.82
C THR A 302 -6.12 25.03 -3.53
N ALA A 303 -7.27 25.71 -3.52
CA ALA A 303 -8.56 25.08 -3.30
C ALA A 303 -9.21 24.77 -4.65
N ASN A 304 -9.19 23.51 -5.07
CA ASN A 304 -10.06 23.06 -6.16
C ASN A 304 -11.50 22.90 -5.64
N ILE A 305 -12.48 23.11 -6.53
CA ILE A 305 -13.92 22.92 -6.26
C ILE A 305 -14.12 21.48 -5.76
N GLY A 306 -14.57 21.33 -4.52
CA GLY A 306 -14.83 20.04 -3.91
C GLY A 306 -16.19 19.50 -4.31
N LEU A 307 -16.27 18.23 -4.71
CA LEU A 307 -17.51 17.58 -5.16
C LEU A 307 -18.42 17.09 -4.02
N GLN A 308 -18.02 17.20 -2.75
CA GLN A 308 -18.78 16.66 -1.62
C GLN A 308 -18.64 17.48 -0.34
N ASN A 309 -19.75 17.68 0.37
CA ASN A 309 -19.79 18.12 1.75
C ASN A 309 -19.34 16.97 2.66
N LEU A 310 -18.29 17.18 3.46
CA LEU A 310 -17.88 16.22 4.48
C LEU A 310 -18.86 16.25 5.66
N SER A 311 -19.24 15.07 6.15
CA SER A 311 -20.06 14.90 7.36
C SER A 311 -19.38 15.55 8.58
N SER A 312 -20.18 16.18 9.46
CA SER A 312 -19.73 16.75 10.73
C SER A 312 -19.07 15.73 11.66
N ASP A 313 -19.36 14.44 11.47
CA ASP A 313 -18.80 13.33 12.26
C ASP A 313 -17.34 13.00 11.90
N ALA A 314 -16.78 13.64 10.87
CA ALA A 314 -15.38 13.45 10.49
C ALA A 314 -14.38 14.05 11.50
N PHE A 315 -14.84 14.90 12.42
CA PHE A 315 -14.00 15.59 13.41
C PHE A 315 -14.22 14.99 14.81
N LYS A 316 -13.50 13.89 15.11
CA LYS A 316 -13.54 13.21 16.43
C LYS A 316 -13.17 14.12 17.62
N TYR A 317 -12.47 15.24 17.38
CA TYR A 317 -12.04 16.19 18.41
C TYR A 317 -12.69 17.55 18.19
N GLY A 318 -13.18 18.16 19.28
CA GLY A 318 -13.68 19.54 19.26
C GLY A 318 -12.59 20.58 18.95
N GLU A 319 -11.32 20.27 19.24
CA GLU A 319 -10.16 21.10 18.87
C GLU A 319 -9.00 20.23 18.37
N GLY A 320 -8.35 20.63 17.26
CA GLY A 320 -7.19 19.94 16.71
C GLY A 320 -5.90 20.20 17.52
N LEU A 321 -4.91 19.30 17.42
CA LEU A 321 -3.67 19.36 18.21
C LEU A 321 -2.97 20.73 18.22
N LEU A 322 -2.84 21.40 17.06
CA LEU A 322 -2.19 22.71 17.00
C LEU A 322 -2.91 23.72 17.90
N ARG A 323 -4.25 23.71 17.89
CA ARG A 323 -5.07 24.56 18.74
C ARG A 323 -4.85 24.26 20.22
N GLN A 324 -4.73 22.98 20.59
CA GLN A 324 -4.42 22.56 21.96
C GLN A 324 -3.03 23.03 22.41
N CYS A 325 -2.06 23.11 21.49
CA CYS A 325 -0.75 23.73 21.76
C CYS A 325 -0.79 25.26 21.78
N GLY A 326 -1.97 25.89 21.73
CA GLY A 326 -2.16 27.34 21.76
C GLY A 326 -2.07 28.03 20.40
N TYR A 327 -1.90 27.30 19.30
CA TYR A 327 -1.77 27.90 17.97
C TYR A 327 -3.09 28.58 17.53
N LYS A 328 -3.00 29.87 17.18
CA LYS A 328 -4.15 30.69 16.80
C LYS A 328 -3.76 31.72 15.73
N VAL A 329 -4.59 31.84 14.70
CA VAL A 329 -4.42 32.75 13.54
C VAL A 329 -5.61 33.68 13.36
N GLY A 330 -5.50 34.65 12.45
CA GLY A 330 -6.59 35.54 12.04
C GLY A 330 -6.59 36.85 12.80
N MET A 331 -7.68 37.62 12.68
CA MET A 331 -7.79 38.98 13.23
C MET A 331 -7.54 39.05 14.74
N ASN A 332 -7.98 38.04 15.48
CA ASN A 332 -7.76 37.92 16.92
C ASN A 332 -6.74 36.81 17.25
N GLY A 333 -5.82 36.55 16.30
CA GLY A 333 -4.78 35.53 16.38
C GLY A 333 -3.51 36.02 17.04
N LEU A 334 -2.56 35.11 17.19
CA LEU A 334 -1.22 35.41 17.72
C LEU A 334 -0.35 36.11 16.66
N SER A 335 0.68 36.82 17.11
CA SER A 335 1.69 37.39 16.22
C SER A 335 2.49 36.29 15.49
N GLN A 336 3.12 36.63 14.36
CA GLN A 336 3.92 35.67 13.59
C GLN A 336 5.01 35.02 14.45
N ARG A 337 5.67 35.79 15.32
CA ARG A 337 6.71 35.28 16.22
C ARG A 337 6.17 34.22 17.17
N GLU A 338 5.09 34.52 17.88
CA GLU A 338 4.47 33.59 18.84
C GLU A 338 3.98 32.31 18.13
N ARG A 339 3.41 32.45 16.93
CA ARG A 339 3.02 31.29 16.12
C ARG A 339 4.21 30.43 15.72
N SER A 340 5.30 31.04 15.24
CA SER A 340 6.55 30.34 14.93
C SER A 340 7.13 29.62 16.14
N GLU A 341 7.10 30.23 17.33
CA GLU A 341 7.56 29.59 18.58
C GLU A 341 6.73 28.35 18.95
N ILE A 342 5.41 28.41 18.79
CA ILE A 342 4.52 27.25 19.00
C ILE A 342 4.81 26.15 17.96
N LEU A 343 4.95 26.52 16.68
CA LEU A 343 5.26 25.57 15.62
C LEU A 343 6.61 24.88 15.85
N ASP A 344 7.62 25.63 16.30
CA ASP A 344 8.91 25.09 16.70
C ASP A 344 8.76 24.09 17.84
N ALA A 345 8.00 24.43 18.89
CA ALA A 345 7.75 23.52 20.00
C ALA A 345 7.07 22.22 19.54
N VAL A 346 6.07 22.31 18.67
CA VAL A 346 5.36 21.14 18.12
C VAL A 346 6.27 20.25 17.26
N PHE A 347 7.25 20.84 16.57
CA PHE A 347 8.20 20.09 15.76
C PHE A 347 9.35 19.49 16.59
N LEU A 348 9.93 20.28 17.49
CA LEU A 348 11.19 19.97 18.19
C LEU A 348 10.97 19.13 19.45
N CYS A 349 9.82 19.26 20.10
CA CYS A 349 9.55 18.66 21.41
C CYS A 349 8.53 17.51 21.34
N PRO A 350 8.53 16.59 22.32
CA PRO A 350 7.46 15.62 22.50
C PRO A 350 6.09 16.32 22.64
N LEU A 351 5.05 15.70 22.07
CA LEU A 351 3.69 16.23 22.20
C LEU A 351 3.15 16.08 23.63
N PRO A 352 2.21 16.95 24.03
CA PRO A 352 1.43 16.74 25.25
C PRO A 352 0.74 15.37 25.21
N LYS A 353 0.55 14.77 26.39
CA LYS A 353 -0.12 13.48 26.53
C LYS A 353 -1.62 13.66 26.26
N ILE A 354 -2.04 13.26 25.06
CA ILE A 354 -3.45 13.10 24.68
C ILE A 354 -3.82 11.62 24.85
N GLU A 355 -5.03 11.36 25.33
CA GLU A 355 -5.52 10.00 25.61
C GLU A 355 -5.53 9.09 24.37
N ASP A 356 -5.82 9.66 23.20
CA ASP A 356 -5.81 8.91 21.94
C ASP A 356 -4.39 8.79 21.35
N ARG A 357 -3.74 7.67 21.70
CA ARG A 357 -2.41 7.31 21.17
C ARG A 357 -2.41 7.15 19.65
N ALA A 358 -3.47 6.62 19.05
CA ALA A 358 -3.54 6.40 17.60
C ALA A 358 -3.60 7.74 16.84
N TYR A 359 -4.22 8.76 17.42
CA TYR A 359 -4.18 10.12 16.89
C TYR A 359 -2.78 10.73 16.98
N LEU A 360 -2.11 10.61 18.13
CA LEU A 360 -0.74 11.11 18.32
C LEU A 360 0.28 10.43 17.39
N GLU A 361 0.13 9.13 17.12
CA GLU A 361 1.00 8.38 16.21
C GLU A 361 0.99 8.95 14.78
N GLN A 362 -0.11 9.55 14.33
CA GLN A 362 -0.18 10.21 13.02
C GLN A 362 0.74 11.42 12.92
N TRP A 363 1.10 12.03 14.05
CA TRP A 363 2.03 13.15 14.10
C TRP A 363 3.49 12.68 14.10
N GLY A 364 3.77 11.38 14.26
CA GLY A 364 5.14 10.86 14.28
C GLY A 364 5.98 11.36 15.47
N ASN A 365 7.27 11.06 15.49
CA ASN A 365 8.17 11.50 16.56
C ASN A 365 8.67 12.94 16.35
N PRO A 366 9.17 13.63 17.39
CA PRO A 366 9.78 14.95 17.23
C PRO A 366 10.91 14.92 16.20
N LYS A 367 11.08 16.03 15.45
CA LYS A 367 12.12 16.22 14.45
C LYS A 367 12.13 15.19 13.31
N THR A 368 10.96 14.67 12.93
CA THR A 368 10.84 13.73 11.80
C THR A 368 10.15 14.36 10.60
N SER A 369 10.36 13.80 9.41
CA SER A 369 9.62 14.11 8.19
C SER A 369 8.12 13.93 8.37
N ARG A 370 7.68 12.81 8.97
CA ARG A 370 6.26 12.56 9.30
C ARG A 370 5.65 13.68 10.15
N ARG A 371 6.40 14.17 11.14
CA ARG A 371 5.99 15.29 11.99
C ARG A 371 5.80 16.57 11.18
N LEU A 372 6.79 16.93 10.39
CA LEU A 372 6.74 18.12 9.55
C LEU A 372 5.61 18.03 8.50
N GLN A 373 5.43 16.85 7.91
CA GLN A 373 4.36 16.56 6.96
C GLN A 373 2.99 16.79 7.58
N LYS A 374 2.72 16.17 8.75
CA LYS A 374 1.43 16.30 9.41
C LYS A 374 1.13 17.74 9.79
N MET A 375 2.13 18.50 10.24
CA MET A 375 2.00 19.94 10.51
C MET A 375 1.64 20.71 9.24
N ALA A 376 2.41 20.54 8.17
CA ALA A 376 2.22 21.26 6.92
C ALA A 376 0.87 20.91 6.26
N GLU A 377 0.49 19.64 6.24
CA GLU A 377 -0.80 19.17 5.69
C GLU A 377 -1.98 19.73 6.47
N SER A 378 -1.88 19.79 7.80
CA SER A 378 -2.93 20.35 8.66
C SER A 378 -3.13 21.83 8.37
N ILE A 379 -2.06 22.62 8.33
CA ILE A 379 -2.13 24.06 8.05
C ILE A 379 -2.67 24.31 6.63
N ALA A 380 -2.16 23.58 5.62
CA ALA A 380 -2.64 23.73 4.25
C ALA A 380 -4.12 23.32 4.09
N ALA A 381 -4.58 22.32 4.84
CA ALA A 381 -6.00 21.95 4.88
C ALA A 381 -6.85 23.08 5.48
N PHE A 382 -6.40 23.74 6.55
CA PHE A 382 -7.09 24.91 7.11
C PHE A 382 -7.20 26.03 6.08
N THR A 383 -6.12 26.33 5.36
CA THR A 383 -6.12 27.34 4.29
C THR A 383 -7.11 27.00 3.17
N ARG A 384 -7.11 25.76 2.68
CA ARG A 384 -8.04 25.32 1.62
C ARG A 384 -9.50 25.36 2.07
N ASN A 385 -9.76 24.96 3.31
CA ASN A 385 -11.11 24.98 3.86
C ASN A 385 -11.63 26.41 4.03
N ALA A 386 -10.81 27.32 4.55
CA ALA A 386 -11.17 28.73 4.66
C ALA A 386 -11.41 29.38 3.31
N ARG A 387 -10.61 29.06 2.28
CA ARG A 387 -10.81 29.55 0.90
C ARG A 387 -12.13 29.09 0.27
N ARG A 388 -12.69 27.96 0.70
CA ARG A 388 -13.99 27.46 0.22
C ARG A 388 -15.17 28.06 0.98
N HIS A 389 -14.92 28.74 2.10
CA HIS A 389 -15.97 29.20 2.99
C HIS A 389 -16.34 30.65 2.64
N ASN A 390 -17.51 30.85 2.04
CA ASN A 390 -17.93 32.16 1.52
C ASN A 390 -18.66 33.06 2.56
N SER A 391 -18.98 32.54 3.75
CA SER A 391 -19.83 33.24 4.73
C SER A 391 -19.10 34.12 5.74
N LYS A 392 -17.78 34.02 5.85
CA LYS A 392 -16.97 34.82 6.78
C LYS A 392 -15.65 35.20 6.10
N ASP A 393 -15.12 36.37 6.44
CA ASP A 393 -13.81 36.77 5.98
C ASP A 393 -12.71 36.01 6.74
N PHE A 394 -11.96 35.20 6.00
CA PHE A 394 -10.78 34.47 6.50
C PHE A 394 -9.47 35.02 5.93
N SER A 395 -9.48 36.16 5.25
CA SER A 395 -8.31 36.76 4.57
C SER A 395 -7.06 36.78 5.45
N LYS A 396 -7.18 37.31 6.68
CA LYS A 396 -6.06 37.38 7.63
C LYS A 396 -5.58 36.00 8.08
N ALA A 397 -6.49 35.07 8.36
CA ALA A 397 -6.14 33.71 8.77
C ALA A 397 -5.44 32.94 7.64
N ILE A 398 -5.90 33.13 6.40
CA ILE A 398 -5.27 32.58 5.19
C ILE A 398 -3.84 33.09 5.05
N GLN A 399 -3.64 34.41 5.17
CA GLN A 399 -2.30 35.01 5.11
C GLN A 399 -1.38 34.46 6.20
N ASP A 400 -1.88 34.36 7.43
CA ASP A 400 -1.12 33.82 8.56
C ASP A 400 -0.71 32.35 8.33
N TRP A 401 -1.64 31.50 7.88
CA TRP A 401 -1.33 30.10 7.56
C TRP A 401 -0.32 29.97 6.41
N GLU A 402 -0.41 30.80 5.38
CA GLU A 402 0.53 30.78 4.26
C GLU A 402 1.93 31.22 4.69
N ALA A 403 2.04 32.27 5.51
CA ALA A 403 3.30 32.69 6.10
C ALA A 403 3.92 31.59 6.98
N ASP A 404 3.10 30.91 7.79
CA ASP A 404 3.54 29.84 8.67
C ASP A 404 4.00 28.59 7.88
N LEU A 405 3.39 28.30 6.72
CA LEU A 405 3.87 27.27 5.79
C LEU A 405 5.22 27.63 5.17
N VAL A 406 5.40 28.88 4.76
CA VAL A 406 6.71 29.36 4.24
C VAL A 406 7.77 29.20 5.31
N TYR A 407 7.47 29.62 6.54
CA TYR A 407 8.37 29.49 7.68
C TYR A 407 8.81 28.03 7.93
N LEU A 408 7.86 27.10 8.04
CA LEU A 408 8.16 25.68 8.25
C LEU A 408 9.00 25.09 7.11
N LYS A 409 8.69 25.50 5.87
CA LYS A 409 9.43 25.06 4.69
C LYS A 409 10.86 25.55 4.72
N GLU A 410 11.08 26.83 4.93
CA GLU A 410 12.42 27.42 4.94
C GLU A 410 13.26 26.87 6.09
N LYS A 411 12.67 26.81 7.29
CA LYS A 411 13.40 26.43 8.50
C LYS A 411 13.72 24.94 8.56
N TYR A 412 12.74 24.08 8.30
CA TYR A 412 12.85 22.64 8.56
C TYR A 412 12.89 21.79 7.29
N TYR A 413 12.16 22.18 6.24
CA TYR A 413 12.13 21.39 5.01
C TYR A 413 13.39 21.60 4.16
N ASN A 414 13.68 22.86 3.81
CA ASN A 414 14.79 23.23 2.93
C ASN A 414 16.15 22.93 3.58
N ASN A 415 16.29 23.02 4.91
CA ASN A 415 17.57 22.83 5.60
C ASN A 415 17.89 21.37 5.97
N HIS A 416 16.89 20.53 6.27
CA HIS A 416 17.11 19.12 6.65
C HIS A 416 16.91 18.12 5.50
N PHE A 417 16.16 18.51 4.46
CA PHE A 417 15.88 17.70 3.28
C PHE A 417 16.50 18.31 2.01
N SER A 418 17.55 19.13 2.17
CA SER A 418 18.32 19.74 1.08
C SER A 418 18.97 18.68 0.20
N PHE A 419 18.36 18.38 -0.94
CA PHE A 419 19.13 17.88 -2.08
C PHE A 419 19.96 19.05 -2.64
N ARG A 420 21.28 18.86 -2.79
CA ARG A 420 22.09 19.73 -3.66
C ARG A 420 21.69 19.46 -5.11
N TRP A 421 20.97 20.40 -5.70
CA TRP A 421 20.86 20.48 -7.16
C TRP A 421 22.22 20.89 -7.77
N PRO A 422 22.70 20.25 -8.85
CA PRO A 422 23.81 20.80 -9.62
C PRO A 422 23.43 22.17 -10.16
N GLN A 423 24.33 23.14 -9.97
CA GLN A 423 24.25 24.47 -10.58
C GLN A 423 24.46 24.34 -12.10
N VAL A 424 23.81 25.27 -12.80
CA VAL A 424 23.54 25.34 -14.26
C VAL A 424 24.74 25.01 -15.14
#